data_AF-A0A7S2HP71-F1
#
_entry.id   AF-A0A7S2HP71-F1
#
_cell.length_a   1.000
_cell.length_b   1.000
_cell.length_c   1.000
_cell.angle_alpha   90.00
_cell.angle_beta   90.00
_cell.angle_gamma   90.00
#
_symmetry.space_group_name_H-M   'P 1'
#
loop_
_entity.id
_entity.type
_entity.pdbx_description
1 polymer ?
#
loop_
_entity_poly.entity_id
_entity_poly.type
_entity_poly.pdbx_seq_one_letter_code
_entity_poly.pdbx_strand_id
1 'polypeptide(L)'
;MVDVGFTQAWFKDEGRFVKKSLRVAQQLRYKYLIALEGNDIASGLKWMLFSDSVVLMPAVKVATWALEGTLQPFVHYIPLKPDGSDLLQMVRWARSNDGKVREISRRATLFMYDLLFHPDAASDDAEVRSILVKRYEAGVRLKGAPRAC
;
A
#
# COMPACT_ATOMS: atom_id res chain seq x y z
N MET A 1 -8.64 22.17 1.14
CA MET A 1 -7.60 22.13 2.19
C MET A 1 -7.08 20.70 2.29
N VAL A 2 -5.77 20.53 2.23
CA VAL A 2 -5.05 19.25 2.38
C VAL A 2 -4.30 19.35 3.70
N ASP A 3 -4.49 18.37 4.59
CA ASP A 3 -3.80 18.33 5.88
C ASP A 3 -2.63 17.34 5.81
N VAL A 4 -1.42 17.87 5.62
CA VAL A 4 -0.18 17.10 5.50
C VAL A 4 0.95 17.77 6.29
N GLY A 5 1.93 16.98 6.72
CA GLY A 5 3.12 17.46 7.40
C GLY A 5 4.06 16.31 7.77
N PHE A 6 5.27 16.66 8.17
CA PHE A 6 6.27 15.68 8.62
C PHE A 6 6.12 15.44 10.12
N THR A 7 6.40 14.22 10.59
CA THR A 7 6.45 13.94 12.04
C THR A 7 7.73 14.45 12.69
N GLN A 8 8.76 14.68 11.88
CA GLN A 8 10.06 15.24 12.28
C GLN A 8 10.71 15.90 11.07
N ALA A 9 11.59 16.88 11.31
CA ALA A 9 12.37 17.54 10.27
C ALA A 9 13.71 16.83 10.10
N TRP A 10 14.09 16.60 8.86
CA TRP A 10 15.40 16.08 8.46
C TRP A 10 16.26 17.17 7.81
N PHE A 11 15.62 18.19 7.24
CA PHE A 11 16.28 19.36 6.63
C PHE A 11 15.85 20.66 7.31
N LYS A 12 16.69 21.70 7.21
CA LYS A 12 16.48 23.00 7.87
C LYS A 12 15.13 23.65 7.50
N ASP A 13 14.70 23.51 6.25
CA ASP A 13 13.52 24.21 5.73
C ASP A 13 12.19 23.50 6.05
N GLU A 14 12.26 22.28 6.61
CA GLU A 14 11.08 21.45 6.91
C GLU A 14 10.42 21.81 8.24
N GLY A 15 11.10 22.56 9.12
CA GLY A 15 10.64 22.84 10.49
C GLY A 15 9.22 23.39 10.56
N ARG A 16 8.82 24.24 9.60
CA ARG A 16 7.46 24.82 9.52
C ARG A 16 6.36 23.82 9.13
N PHE A 17 6.75 22.66 8.61
CA PHE A 17 5.83 21.59 8.18
C PHE A 17 5.79 20.43 9.16
N VAL A 18 6.51 20.52 10.29
CA VAL A 18 6.48 19.50 11.33
C VAL A 18 5.16 19.55 12.09
N LYS A 19 4.52 18.40 12.24
CA LYS A 19 3.25 18.22 12.94
C LYS A 19 3.35 17.05 13.92
N LYS A 20 2.49 17.08 14.95
CA LYS A 20 2.35 15.94 15.87
C LYS A 20 1.88 14.71 15.09
N SER A 21 2.54 13.58 15.35
CA SER A 21 2.16 12.29 14.77
C SER A 21 0.70 11.95 15.10
N LEU A 22 -0.02 11.42 14.11
CA LEU A 22 -1.40 10.96 14.23
C LEU A 22 -1.44 9.44 14.37
N ARG A 23 -2.26 8.95 15.31
CA ARG A 23 -2.60 7.53 15.41
C ARG A 23 -3.45 7.12 14.20
N VAL A 24 -3.41 5.84 13.82
CA VAL A 24 -4.22 5.29 12.72
C VAL A 24 -5.70 5.68 12.87
N ALA A 25 -6.30 5.48 14.05
CA ALA A 25 -7.71 5.85 14.30
C ALA A 25 -8.02 7.35 14.05
N GLN A 26 -7.06 8.25 14.21
CA GLN A 26 -7.24 9.66 13.89
C GLN A 26 -7.17 9.91 12.38
N GLN A 27 -6.31 9.17 11.68
CA GLN A 27 -6.19 9.23 10.23
C GLN A 27 -7.44 8.66 9.53
N LEU A 28 -8.07 7.63 10.11
CA LEU A 28 -9.31 7.03 9.59
C LEU A 28 -10.52 7.97 9.58
N ARG A 29 -10.41 9.15 10.19
CA ARG A 29 -11.45 10.20 10.09
C ARG A 29 -11.43 10.91 8.73
N TYR A 30 -10.39 10.68 7.91
CA TYR A 30 -10.23 11.31 6.60
C TYR A 30 -10.65 10.36 5.47
N LYS A 31 -11.41 10.91 4.51
CA LYS A 31 -11.82 10.21 3.29
C LYS A 31 -10.64 9.92 2.35
N TYR A 32 -9.64 10.78 2.33
CA TYR A 32 -8.50 10.72 1.42
C TYR A 32 -7.22 10.53 2.24
N LEU A 33 -6.50 9.44 1.98
CA LEU A 33 -5.22 9.14 2.61
C LEU A 33 -4.12 9.18 1.55
N ILE A 34 -2.95 9.68 1.90
CA ILE A 34 -1.81 9.75 0.98
C ILE A 34 -0.78 8.72 1.44
N ALA A 35 -0.40 7.81 0.55
CA ALA A 35 0.70 6.87 0.76
C ALA A 35 1.86 7.24 -0.14
N LEU A 36 2.94 7.76 0.44
CA LEU A 36 4.19 8.04 -0.26
C LEU A 36 5.23 6.99 0.14
N GLU A 37 5.91 6.43 -0.87
CA GLU A 37 7.03 5.53 -0.65
C GLU A 37 8.22 6.28 -0.05
N GLY A 38 8.95 5.60 0.82
CA GLY A 38 10.20 6.09 1.41
C GLY A 38 11.37 5.34 0.80
N ASN A 39 12.07 4.56 1.62
CA ASN A 39 13.13 3.66 1.15
C ASN A 39 12.58 2.43 0.41
N ASP A 40 11.34 2.04 0.71
CA ASP A 40 10.60 0.92 0.14
C ASP A 40 9.09 1.27 0.17
N ILE A 41 8.20 0.28 0.29
CA ILE A 41 6.76 0.49 0.42
C ILE A 41 6.38 1.30 1.67
N ALA A 42 5.39 2.19 1.48
CA ALA A 42 4.81 2.95 2.57
C ALA A 42 4.24 2.00 3.65
N SER A 43 4.76 2.07 4.87
CA SER A 43 4.38 1.17 5.97
C SER A 43 2.88 1.17 6.27
N GLY A 44 2.19 2.28 5.95
CA GLY A 44 0.75 2.39 6.16
C GLY A 44 -0.14 1.86 5.06
N LEU A 45 0.40 1.54 3.88
CA LEU A 45 -0.40 1.27 2.68
C LEU A 45 -1.47 0.19 2.89
N LYS A 46 -1.10 -0.93 3.52
CA LYS A 46 -1.98 -2.10 3.70
C LYS A 46 -3.25 -1.76 4.50
N TRP A 47 -3.10 -1.08 5.64
CA TRP A 47 -4.26 -0.70 6.45
C TRP A 47 -5.04 0.44 5.80
N MET A 48 -4.38 1.34 5.05
CA MET A 48 -5.06 2.41 4.32
C MET A 48 -5.95 1.86 3.20
N LEU A 49 -5.50 0.82 2.49
CA LEU A 49 -6.31 0.14 1.47
C LEU A 49 -7.53 -0.58 2.07
N PHE A 50 -7.42 -1.04 3.32
CA PHE A 50 -8.49 -1.75 4.02
C PHE A 50 -9.42 -0.84 4.85
N SER A 51 -9.23 0.49 4.82
CA SER A 51 -9.88 1.39 5.78
C SER A 51 -11.17 2.05 5.31
N ASP A 52 -11.71 1.69 4.15
CA ASP A 52 -12.82 2.39 3.48
C ASP A 52 -12.55 3.88 3.16
N SER A 53 -11.29 4.32 3.35
CA SER A 53 -10.76 5.56 2.79
C SER A 53 -10.22 5.29 1.39
N VAL A 54 -10.12 6.32 0.55
CA VAL A 54 -9.42 6.20 -0.73
C VAL A 54 -7.96 6.61 -0.57
N VAL A 55 -7.06 5.80 -1.15
CA VAL A 55 -5.63 6.06 -1.13
C VAL A 55 -5.21 6.82 -2.39
N LEU A 56 -4.43 7.88 -2.22
CA LEU A 56 -3.69 8.56 -3.27
C LEU A 56 -2.22 8.19 -3.14
N MET A 57 -1.62 7.67 -4.20
CA MET A 57 -0.22 7.23 -4.16
C MET A 57 0.41 7.18 -5.56
N PRO A 58 1.75 7.30 -5.67
CA PRO A 58 2.46 6.95 -6.89
C PRO A 58 2.27 5.48 -7.27
N ALA A 59 2.62 5.13 -8.51
CA ALA A 59 2.70 3.73 -8.91
C ALA A 59 3.78 3.01 -8.09
N VAL A 60 3.44 1.80 -7.63
CA VAL A 60 4.31 0.97 -6.80
C VAL A 60 5.57 0.58 -7.55
N LYS A 61 6.73 0.77 -6.94
CA LYS A 61 8.03 0.42 -7.56
C LYS A 61 8.55 -0.95 -7.13
N VAL A 62 8.23 -1.36 -5.92
CA VAL A 62 8.71 -2.60 -5.29
C VAL A 62 7.51 -3.32 -4.71
N ALA A 63 7.44 -4.64 -4.83
CA ALA A 63 6.34 -5.42 -4.27
C ALA A 63 6.82 -6.29 -3.11
N THR A 64 5.94 -6.48 -2.14
CA THR A 64 6.13 -7.44 -1.05
C THR A 64 5.18 -8.63 -1.25
N TRP A 65 5.09 -9.50 -0.23
CA TRP A 65 4.12 -10.59 -0.19
C TRP A 65 2.67 -10.13 -0.34
N ALA A 66 2.37 -8.85 -0.08
CA ALA A 66 1.03 -8.29 -0.19
C ALA A 66 0.62 -7.87 -1.61
N LEU A 67 1.40 -8.31 -2.62
CA LEU A 67 1.07 -8.15 -4.04
C LEU A 67 0.84 -6.69 -4.46
N GLU A 68 1.56 -5.73 -3.87
CA GLU A 68 1.35 -4.31 -4.18
C GLU A 68 1.57 -3.99 -5.68
N GLY A 69 2.41 -4.79 -6.35
CA GLY A 69 2.63 -4.71 -7.80
C GLY A 69 1.41 -5.05 -8.66
N THR A 70 0.35 -5.65 -8.11
CA THR A 70 -0.91 -5.93 -8.81
C THR A 70 -1.97 -4.85 -8.58
N LEU A 71 -1.67 -3.83 -7.77
CA LEU A 71 -2.57 -2.69 -7.58
C LEU A 71 -2.71 -1.91 -8.90
N GLN A 72 -3.94 -1.49 -9.21
CA GLN A 72 -4.28 -0.89 -10.48
C GLN A 72 -4.77 0.54 -10.27
N PRO A 73 -4.24 1.52 -11.02
CA PRO A 73 -4.67 2.91 -10.91
C PRO A 73 -6.14 3.05 -11.29
N PHE A 74 -6.87 3.86 -10.54
CA PHE A 74 -8.33 4.05 -10.63
C PHE A 74 -9.19 2.80 -10.42
N VAL A 75 -8.59 1.69 -9.97
CA VAL A 75 -9.30 0.50 -9.49
C VAL A 75 -9.08 0.34 -8.00
N HIS A 76 -7.83 0.35 -7.53
CA HIS A 76 -7.48 0.17 -6.12
C HIS A 76 -7.00 1.46 -5.44
N TYR A 77 -6.56 2.46 -6.21
CA TYR A 77 -6.07 3.73 -5.68
C TYR A 77 -6.19 4.84 -6.72
N ILE A 78 -6.04 6.09 -6.30
CA ILE A 78 -5.94 7.26 -7.19
C ILE A 78 -4.46 7.52 -7.46
N PRO A 79 -3.99 7.46 -8.72
CA PRO A 79 -2.58 7.64 -9.02
C PRO A 79 -2.14 9.09 -8.80
N LEU A 80 -0.93 9.24 -8.28
CA LEU A 80 -0.18 10.48 -8.22
C LEU A 80 1.09 10.38 -9.06
N LYS A 81 1.60 11.52 -9.52
CA LYS A 81 2.96 11.58 -10.04
C LYS A 81 3.99 11.32 -8.92
N PRO A 82 5.15 10.73 -9.23
CA PRO A 82 6.20 10.49 -8.24
C PRO A 82 6.70 11.76 -7.52
N ASP A 83 6.60 12.91 -8.17
CA ASP A 83 6.97 14.22 -7.61
C ASP A 83 5.81 14.91 -6.85
N GLY A 84 4.62 14.31 -6.83
CA GLY A 84 3.42 14.86 -6.20
C GLY A 84 2.86 16.14 -6.85
N SER A 85 3.37 16.54 -8.02
CA SER A 85 3.01 17.81 -8.68
C SER A 85 1.52 17.91 -9.06
N ASP A 86 0.84 16.77 -9.17
CA ASP A 86 -0.58 16.66 -9.49
C ASP A 86 -1.49 16.43 -8.28
N LEU A 87 -0.97 16.43 -7.05
CA LEU A 87 -1.74 16.14 -5.83
C LEU A 87 -3.02 16.97 -5.72
N LEU A 88 -2.91 18.30 -5.84
CA LEU A 88 -4.07 19.18 -5.73
C LEU A 88 -5.07 18.98 -6.86
N GLN A 89 -4.59 18.61 -8.06
CA GLN A 89 -5.44 18.29 -9.20
C GLN A 89 -6.22 17.00 -8.94
N MET A 90 -5.56 15.94 -8.47
CA MET A 90 -6.19 14.66 -8.17
C MET A 90 -7.18 14.75 -7.01
N VAL A 91 -6.90 15.55 -5.98
CA VAL A 91 -7.87 15.81 -4.91
C VAL A 91 -9.12 16.52 -5.45
N ARG A 92 -8.98 17.48 -6.37
CA ARG A 92 -10.14 18.13 -7.01
C ARG A 92 -10.93 17.16 -7.88
N TRP A 93 -10.23 16.32 -8.64
CA TRP A 93 -10.87 15.26 -9.43
C TRP A 93 -11.66 14.31 -8.52
N ALA A 94 -11.05 13.84 -7.43
CA ALA A 94 -11.69 12.91 -6.50
C ALA A 94 -12.97 13.49 -5.88
N ARG A 95 -12.92 14.75 -5.44
CA ARG A 95 -14.09 15.47 -4.90
C ARG A 95 -15.23 15.62 -5.92
N SER A 96 -14.91 15.69 -7.20
CA SER A 96 -15.90 15.82 -8.28
C SER A 96 -16.41 14.45 -8.78
N ASN A 97 -15.84 13.34 -8.29
CA ASN A 97 -16.12 11.98 -8.75
C ASN A 97 -16.44 11.04 -7.58
N ASP A 98 -17.29 11.48 -6.65
CA ASP A 98 -17.58 10.78 -5.39
C ASP A 98 -17.99 9.30 -5.56
N GLY A 99 -18.83 9.00 -6.55
CA GLY A 99 -19.24 7.63 -6.88
C GLY A 99 -18.07 6.75 -7.31
N LYS A 100 -17.16 7.26 -8.14
CA LYS A 100 -15.96 6.52 -8.56
C LYS A 100 -15.01 6.32 -7.38
N VAL A 101 -14.84 7.34 -6.54
CA VAL A 101 -13.99 7.26 -5.34
C VAL A 101 -14.47 6.17 -4.39
N ARG A 102 -15.79 6.03 -4.19
CA ARG A 102 -16.36 4.95 -3.39
C ARG A 102 -16.07 3.58 -3.98
N GLU A 103 -16.24 3.40 -5.29
CA GLU A 103 -15.91 2.11 -5.92
C GLU A 103 -14.42 1.79 -5.81
N ILE A 104 -13.53 2.78 -5.98
CA ILE A 104 -12.08 2.59 -5.82
C ILE A 104 -11.75 2.11 -4.40
N SER A 105 -12.29 2.78 -3.38
CA SER A 105 -12.05 2.40 -1.99
C SER A 105 -12.62 1.01 -1.66
N ARG A 106 -13.81 0.69 -2.19
CA ARG A 106 -14.43 -0.63 -2.05
C ARG A 106 -13.57 -1.73 -2.66
N ARG A 107 -13.05 -1.51 -3.87
CA ARG A 107 -12.15 -2.44 -4.57
C ARG A 107 -10.83 -2.62 -3.82
N ALA A 108 -10.26 -1.54 -3.28
CA ALA A 108 -9.07 -1.60 -2.44
C ALA A 108 -9.30 -2.43 -1.17
N THR A 109 -10.45 -2.22 -0.52
CA THR A 109 -10.84 -2.93 0.69
C THR A 109 -11.06 -4.41 0.40
N LEU A 110 -11.73 -4.73 -0.71
CA LEU A 110 -11.95 -6.10 -1.16
C LEU A 110 -10.63 -6.79 -1.48
N PHE A 111 -9.69 -6.12 -2.16
CA PHE A 111 -8.36 -6.67 -2.42
C PHE A 111 -7.64 -7.09 -1.13
N MET A 112 -7.67 -6.23 -0.10
CA MET A 112 -7.06 -6.56 1.20
C MET A 112 -7.86 -7.63 1.96
N TYR A 113 -9.18 -7.65 1.81
CA TYR A 113 -10.03 -8.70 2.38
C TYR A 113 -9.70 -10.06 1.79
N ASP A 114 -9.64 -10.15 0.46
CA ASP A 114 -9.35 -11.38 -0.26
C ASP A 114 -7.97 -11.91 0.14
N LEU A 115 -6.98 -11.02 0.25
CA LEU A 115 -5.62 -11.35 0.62
C LEU A 115 -5.46 -11.83 2.07
N LEU A 116 -6.21 -11.26 3.03
CA LEU A 116 -5.93 -11.46 4.46
C LEU A 116 -7.02 -12.21 5.23
N PHE A 117 -8.26 -12.16 4.77
CA PHE A 117 -9.44 -12.53 5.55
C PHE A 117 -10.41 -13.45 4.80
N HIS A 118 -10.22 -13.69 3.50
CA HIS A 118 -10.98 -14.70 2.78
C HIS A 118 -10.78 -16.08 3.44
N PRO A 119 -11.80 -16.95 3.50
CA PRO A 119 -11.68 -18.29 4.06
C PRO A 119 -10.50 -19.09 3.48
N ASP A 120 -10.20 -18.87 2.20
CA ASP A 120 -9.13 -19.56 1.49
C ASP A 120 -7.75 -18.88 1.62
N ALA A 121 -7.67 -17.66 2.15
CA ALA A 121 -6.45 -16.85 2.19
C ALA A 121 -5.27 -17.57 2.87
N ALA A 122 -5.55 -18.30 3.95
CA ALA A 122 -4.53 -19.08 4.65
C ALA A 122 -4.03 -20.28 3.81
N SER A 123 -4.92 -20.90 3.03
CA SER A 123 -4.55 -22.01 2.15
C SER A 123 -3.76 -21.53 0.94
N ASP A 124 -4.15 -20.39 0.36
CA ASP A 124 -3.47 -19.76 -0.77
C ASP A 124 -2.04 -19.35 -0.37
N ASP A 125 -1.86 -18.70 0.78
CA ASP A 125 -0.53 -18.36 1.31
C ASP A 125 0.32 -19.61 1.58
N ALA A 126 -0.28 -20.67 2.14
CA ALA A 126 0.43 -21.94 2.36
C ALA A 126 0.87 -22.59 1.04
N GLU A 127 0.06 -22.54 0.00
CA GLU A 127 0.38 -23.05 -1.33
C GLU A 127 1.53 -22.25 -1.96
N VAL A 128 1.43 -20.92 -1.98
CA VAL A 128 2.48 -20.03 -2.51
C VAL A 128 3.81 -20.27 -1.79
N ARG A 129 3.79 -20.39 -0.46
CA ARG A 129 4.98 -20.73 0.34
C ARG A 129 5.54 -22.09 -0.02
N SER A 130 4.70 -23.11 -0.17
CA SER A 130 5.13 -24.46 -0.57
C SER A 130 5.83 -24.44 -1.93
N ILE A 131 5.26 -23.75 -2.91
CA ILE A 131 5.83 -23.61 -4.26
C ILE A 131 7.16 -22.86 -4.19
N LEU A 132 7.23 -21.78 -3.41
CA LEU A 132 8.44 -20.96 -3.27
C LEU A 132 9.59 -21.77 -2.65
N VAL A 133 9.33 -22.55 -1.60
CA VAL A 133 10.33 -23.43 -0.97
C VAL A 133 10.81 -24.49 -1.95
N LYS A 134 9.91 -25.21 -2.61
CA LYS A 134 10.28 -26.24 -3.60
C LYS A 134 11.15 -25.68 -4.72
N ARG A 135 10.81 -24.48 -5.22
CA ARG A 135 11.55 -23.81 -6.28
C ARG A 135 12.92 -23.34 -5.81
N TYR A 136 13.01 -22.87 -4.57
CA TYR A 136 14.28 -22.49 -3.96
C TYR A 136 15.20 -23.69 -3.78
N GLU A 137 14.69 -24.79 -3.20
CA GLU A 137 15.44 -26.05 -2.99
C GLU A 137 16.01 -26.63 -4.29
N ALA A 138 15.26 -26.55 -5.40
CA ALA A 138 15.75 -26.98 -6.71
C ALA A 138 16.99 -26.19 -7.18
N GLY A 139 17.20 -24.97 -6.69
CA GLY A 139 18.28 -24.07 -7.07
C GLY A 139 19.41 -23.94 -6.05
N VAL A 140 19.29 -24.51 -4.85
CA VAL A 140 20.29 -24.37 -3.78
C VAL A 140 20.77 -25.71 -3.25
N ARG A 141 22.06 -25.80 -2.93
CA ARG A 141 22.58 -26.91 -2.12
C ARG A 141 22.64 -26.49 -0.66
N LEU A 142 21.75 -27.05 0.14
CA LEU A 142 21.82 -26.88 1.59
C LEU A 142 23.06 -27.61 2.12
N LYS A 143 23.87 -26.89 2.89
CA LYS A 143 25.09 -27.43 3.49
C LYS A 143 24.68 -28.49 4.52
N GLY A 144 25.02 -29.76 4.26
CA GLY A 144 24.67 -30.90 5.13
C GLY A 144 23.41 -31.68 4.73
N ALA A 145 22.73 -31.33 3.63
CA ALA A 145 21.67 -32.19 3.09
C ALA A 145 22.26 -33.51 2.55
N PRO A 146 21.64 -34.67 2.83
CA PRO A 146 22.09 -35.94 2.28
C PRO A 146 22.09 -35.87 0.75
N ARG A 147 23.11 -36.46 0.12
CA ARG A 147 23.11 -36.60 -1.34
C ARG A 147 21.87 -37.39 -1.72
N ALA A 148 21.02 -36.84 -2.58
CA ALA A 148 19.99 -37.64 -3.24
C ALA A 148 20.70 -38.78 -3.97
N CYS A 149 20.36 -40.03 -3.60
CA CYS A 149 20.87 -41.24 -4.24
C CYS A 149 20.46 -41.29 -5.71
#